data_AF-A0AA43FGW1-F1
#
_entry.id   AF-A0AA43FGW1-F1
#
_cell.length_a   1.000
_cell.length_b   1.000
_cell.length_c   1.000
_cell.angle_alpha   90.00
_cell.angle_beta   90.00
_cell.angle_gamma   90.00
#
_symmetry.space_group_name_H-M   'P 1'
#
loop_
_entity.id
_entity.type
_entity.pdbx_description
1 polymer ?
#
loop_
_entity_poly.entity_id
_entity_poly.type
_entity_poly.pdbx_seq_one_letter_code
_entity_poly.pdbx_strand_id
1 'polypeptide(L)'
;MVLLALLAANGEWALAVLPDESKADPPNLDGLRTGRLLVANDNINTFPFAKSVVLLTNYGPEGAVGVIINRPTRMSLYKVMPDIKSLQGKKDLLFFGGPVSGNVITFLMQSEENLASYDGVSRVFGDLYFLMNKKVIHHHLGGKYKLARGFAGYAGWGPGQLEGEMARGDWTVRNADTATIFSQSPEKLWDKLRKDPRDGVWTFFHAPVEAGPEPKIATL
;
A
#
# COMPACT_ATOMS: atom_id res chain seq x y z
N MET A 1 1.12 -18.84 25.27
CA MET A 1 1.95 -19.96 24.76
C MET A 1 1.04 -20.98 24.08
N VAL A 2 1.02 -21.01 22.75
CA VAL A 2 0.30 -22.03 21.98
C VAL A 2 1.34 -23.01 21.46
N LEU A 3 1.22 -24.29 21.81
CA LEU A 3 2.05 -25.37 21.26
C LEU A 3 1.35 -25.90 20.01
N LEU A 4 2.05 -25.88 18.86
CA LEU A 4 1.63 -26.61 17.67
C LEU A 4 2.62 -27.76 17.44
N ALA A 5 2.10 -28.97 17.25
CA ALA A 5 2.89 -30.11 16.84
C ALA A 5 3.04 -30.10 15.32
N LEU A 6 4.27 -30.02 14.82
CA LEU A 6 4.58 -30.13 13.39
C LEU A 6 5.38 -31.40 13.15
N LEU A 7 5.03 -32.13 12.09
CA LEU A 7 5.75 -33.32 11.66
C LEU A 7 7.00 -32.88 10.88
N ALA A 8 8.19 -33.17 11.43
CA ALA A 8 9.44 -32.88 10.75
C ALA A 8 9.64 -33.83 9.55
N ALA A 9 10.46 -33.42 8.58
CA ALA A 9 10.68 -34.16 7.33
C ALA A 9 11.27 -35.58 7.52
N ASN A 10 11.77 -35.90 8.71
CA ASN A 10 12.26 -37.21 9.13
C ASN A 10 11.20 -38.08 9.84
N GLY A 11 9.94 -37.63 9.92
CA GLY A 11 8.83 -38.38 10.54
C GLY A 11 8.75 -38.26 12.06
N GLU A 12 9.57 -37.42 12.70
CA GLU A 12 9.49 -37.15 14.13
C GLU A 12 8.59 -35.96 14.45
N TRP A 13 7.87 -36.03 15.57
CA TRP A 13 7.08 -34.92 16.09
C TRP A 13 8.01 -33.92 16.78
N ALA A 14 8.14 -32.71 16.22
CA ALA A 14 8.91 -31.62 16.83
C ALA A 14 7.97 -30.61 17.48
N LEU A 15 8.25 -30.30 18.75
CA LEU A 15 7.62 -29.20 19.46
C LEU A 15 8.36 -27.90 19.12
N ALA A 16 7.80 -27.15 18.18
CA ALA A 16 8.29 -25.80 17.89
C ALA A 16 7.63 -24.82 18.86
N VAL A 17 8.44 -24.13 19.66
CA VAL A 17 7.97 -22.95 20.39
C VAL A 17 7.87 -21.82 19.36
N LEU A 18 6.65 -21.53 18.92
CA LEU A 18 6.40 -20.33 18.13
C LEU A 18 6.68 -19.09 19.00
N PRO A 19 7.27 -18.02 18.43
CA PRO A 19 7.42 -16.78 19.17
C PRO A 19 6.06 -16.34 19.69
N ASP A 20 6.05 -15.84 20.92
CA ASP A 20 4.84 -15.37 21.58
C ASP A 20 4.35 -14.10 20.87
N GLU A 21 3.40 -14.23 19.95
CA GLU A 21 2.78 -13.10 19.24
C GLU A 21 2.11 -12.11 20.21
N SER A 22 1.92 -12.47 21.49
CA SER A 22 1.42 -11.56 22.53
C SER A 22 2.43 -10.52 23.03
N LYS A 23 3.69 -10.59 22.56
CA LYS A 23 4.76 -9.60 22.88
C LYS A 23 5.09 -8.65 21.73
N ALA A 24 4.44 -8.78 20.57
CA ALA A 24 4.50 -7.73 19.58
C ALA A 24 3.66 -6.55 20.10
N ASP A 25 4.18 -5.33 20.01
CA ASP A 25 3.34 -4.14 20.20
C ASP A 25 2.10 -4.30 19.29
N PRO A 26 0.88 -4.03 19.79
CA PRO A 26 -0.30 -4.07 18.93
C PRO A 26 -0.04 -3.16 17.71
N PRO A 27 -0.44 -3.56 16.49
CA PRO A 27 -0.25 -2.71 15.32
C PRO A 27 -0.74 -1.32 15.63
N ASN A 28 0.13 -0.34 15.42
CA ASN A 28 -0.30 1.04 15.44
C ASN A 28 -1.22 1.27 14.24
N LEU A 29 -2.52 1.05 14.43
CA LEU A 29 -3.57 1.37 13.46
C LEU A 29 -3.80 2.89 13.39
N ASP A 30 -3.15 3.70 14.24
CA ASP A 30 -3.36 5.15 14.25
C ASP A 30 -3.00 5.74 12.89
N GLY A 31 -4.07 6.17 12.23
CA GLY A 31 -3.99 6.83 10.95
C GLY A 31 -4.08 5.91 9.74
N LEU A 32 -4.37 4.61 9.86
CA LEU A 32 -4.81 3.80 8.72
C LEU A 32 -6.19 4.29 8.24
N ARG A 33 -6.22 4.92 7.06
CA ARG A 33 -7.44 5.47 6.44
C ARG A 33 -7.24 5.71 4.95
N THR A 34 -8.33 5.96 4.23
CA THR A 34 -8.28 6.45 2.85
C THR A 34 -7.36 7.68 2.73
N GLY A 35 -6.54 7.71 1.69
CA GLY A 35 -5.60 8.79 1.42
C GLY A 35 -4.25 8.66 2.13
N ARG A 36 -3.91 7.50 2.67
CA ARG A 36 -2.57 7.20 3.20
C ARG A 36 -1.74 6.40 2.23
N LEU A 37 -0.42 6.50 2.39
CA LEU A 37 0.53 5.62 1.72
C LEU A 37 0.87 4.44 2.63
N LEU A 38 0.87 3.23 2.06
CA LEU A 38 1.50 2.06 2.65
C LEU A 38 2.86 1.87 1.98
N VAL A 39 3.91 1.90 2.78
CA VAL A 39 5.27 1.63 2.32
C VAL A 39 5.63 0.22 2.77
N ALA A 40 5.89 -0.67 1.82
CA ALA A 40 6.26 -2.05 2.11
C ALA A 40 7.52 -2.09 2.99
N ASN A 41 7.51 -2.87 4.07
CA ASN A 41 8.73 -3.14 4.84
C ASN A 41 9.55 -4.26 4.18
N ASP A 42 10.79 -4.45 4.64
CA ASP A 42 11.75 -5.37 4.02
C ASP A 42 11.33 -6.85 4.11
N ASN A 43 10.39 -7.20 5.00
CA ASN A 43 9.82 -8.54 5.10
C ASN A 43 8.92 -8.90 3.90
N ILE A 44 8.30 -7.91 3.25
CA ILE A 44 7.65 -8.09 1.95
C ILE A 44 8.73 -8.11 0.86
N ASN A 45 9.16 -9.30 0.45
CA ASN A 45 10.26 -9.48 -0.50
C ASN A 45 9.85 -10.14 -1.84
N THR A 46 8.57 -10.45 -2.03
CA THR A 46 8.03 -11.04 -3.26
C THR A 46 7.13 -10.10 -4.07
N PHE A 47 7.07 -10.31 -5.37
CA PHE A 47 6.09 -9.66 -6.24
C PHE A 47 4.67 -10.10 -5.83
N PRO A 48 3.65 -9.20 -5.83
CA PRO A 48 3.65 -7.85 -6.40
C PRO A 48 4.08 -6.72 -5.47
N PHE A 49 4.29 -6.98 -4.17
CA PHE A 49 4.38 -5.90 -3.18
C PHE A 49 5.79 -5.54 -2.69
N ALA A 50 6.82 -6.33 -3.04
CA ALA A 50 8.20 -6.04 -2.68
C ALA A 50 8.61 -4.61 -3.07
N LYS A 51 9.11 -3.82 -2.12
CA LYS A 51 9.50 -2.42 -2.37
C LYS A 51 8.38 -1.57 -2.99
N SER A 52 7.12 -1.88 -2.70
CA SER A 52 5.98 -1.11 -3.22
C SER A 52 5.64 0.08 -2.33
N VAL A 53 5.09 1.12 -2.95
CA VAL A 53 4.39 2.21 -2.26
C VAL A 53 2.96 2.20 -2.79
N VAL A 54 2.00 1.89 -1.92
CA VAL A 54 0.59 1.81 -2.25
C VAL A 54 -0.13 3.04 -1.73
N LEU A 55 -0.91 3.72 -2.55
CA LEU A 55 -1.89 4.70 -2.07
C LEU A 55 -3.21 3.97 -1.75
N LEU A 56 -3.70 4.09 -0.52
CA LEU A 56 -5.04 3.63 -0.16
C LEU A 56 -6.08 4.59 -0.74
N THR A 57 -6.86 4.11 -1.69
CA THR A 57 -7.91 4.87 -2.39
C THR A 57 -9.27 4.67 -1.74
N ASN A 58 -9.46 3.57 -1.01
CA ASN A 58 -10.60 3.33 -0.14
C ASN A 58 -10.20 2.42 1.03
N TYR A 59 -10.75 2.65 2.21
CA TYR A 59 -10.55 1.83 3.39
C TYR A 59 -11.79 1.88 4.29
N GLY A 60 -12.27 0.73 4.74
CA GLY A 60 -13.43 0.63 5.64
C GLY A 60 -13.72 -0.81 6.05
N PRO A 61 -14.89 -1.08 6.67
CA PRO A 61 -15.25 -2.39 7.21
C PRO A 61 -15.27 -3.52 6.17
N GLU A 62 -15.59 -3.19 4.92
CA GLU A 62 -15.63 -4.15 3.80
C GLU A 62 -14.24 -4.49 3.25
N GLY A 63 -13.18 -3.90 3.80
CA GLY A 63 -11.80 -4.06 3.36
C GLY A 63 -11.21 -2.79 2.76
N ALA A 64 -10.19 -2.96 1.92
CA ALA A 64 -9.41 -1.85 1.40
C ALA A 64 -9.15 -1.98 -0.10
N VAL A 65 -9.02 -0.83 -0.76
CA VAL A 65 -8.58 -0.72 -2.16
C VAL A 65 -7.42 0.27 -2.19
N GLY A 66 -6.39 -0.07 -2.95
CA GLY A 66 -5.26 0.81 -3.17
C GLY A 66 -4.62 0.62 -4.53
N VAL A 67 -3.64 1.46 -4.84
CA VAL A 67 -2.90 1.41 -6.09
C VAL A 67 -1.41 1.61 -5.86
N ILE A 68 -0.58 0.77 -6.47
CA ILE A 68 0.87 0.89 -6.41
C ILE A 68 1.31 2.09 -7.27
N ILE A 69 1.87 3.12 -6.64
CA ILE A 69 2.20 4.39 -7.30
C ILE A 69 3.63 4.47 -7.83
N ASN A 70 4.49 3.51 -7.46
CA ASN A 70 5.93 3.56 -7.69
C ASN A 70 6.45 2.58 -8.77
N ARG A 71 5.55 2.05 -9.62
CA ARG A 71 5.90 1.02 -10.62
C ARG A 71 5.45 1.41 -12.03
N PRO A 72 6.18 2.31 -12.71
CA PRO A 72 5.95 2.55 -14.13
C PRO A 72 6.25 1.28 -14.93
N THR A 73 5.46 1.05 -15.97
CA THR A 73 5.72 -0.01 -16.96
C THR A 73 6.41 0.58 -18.19
N ARG A 74 6.75 -0.26 -19.17
CA ARG A 74 7.22 0.18 -20.49
C ARG A 74 6.08 0.47 -21.47
N MET A 75 4.82 0.28 -21.04
CA MET A 75 3.66 0.50 -21.89
C MET A 75 3.29 1.97 -21.93
N SER A 76 3.17 2.53 -23.13
CA SER A 76 2.62 3.87 -23.32
C SER A 76 1.14 3.89 -23.00
N LEU A 77 0.70 4.88 -22.20
CA LEU A 77 -0.70 5.06 -21.86
C LEU A 77 -1.56 5.32 -23.10
N TYR A 78 -1.04 6.11 -24.06
CA TYR A 78 -1.70 6.37 -25.33
C TYR A 78 -1.94 5.09 -26.15
N LYS A 79 -0.99 4.15 -26.16
CA LYS A 79 -1.18 2.87 -26.88
C LYS A 79 -2.28 2.01 -26.27
N VAL A 80 -2.55 2.17 -24.97
CA VAL A 80 -3.61 1.43 -24.26
C VAL A 80 -4.96 2.13 -24.39
N MET A 81 -4.96 3.46 -24.54
CA MET A 81 -6.15 4.28 -24.68
C MET A 81 -6.07 5.20 -25.91
N PRO A 82 -5.99 4.63 -27.14
CA PRO A 82 -5.72 5.41 -28.35
C PRO A 82 -6.85 6.39 -28.71
N ASP A 83 -8.08 6.12 -28.24
CA ASP A 83 -9.26 6.93 -28.52
C ASP A 83 -9.26 8.28 -27.77
N ILE A 84 -8.39 8.43 -26.76
CA ILE A 84 -8.29 9.66 -25.97
C ILE A 84 -7.28 10.60 -26.62
N LYS A 85 -7.78 11.49 -27.48
CA LYS A 85 -6.95 12.43 -28.28
C LYS A 85 -6.00 13.29 -27.44
N SER A 86 -6.37 13.65 -26.21
CA SER A 86 -5.52 14.44 -25.31
C SER A 86 -4.25 13.71 -24.85
N LEU A 87 -4.16 12.39 -25.03
CA LEU A 87 -2.97 11.59 -24.77
C LEU A 87 -2.06 11.47 -25.99
N GLN A 88 -2.53 11.84 -27.19
CA GLN A 88 -1.76 11.72 -28.42
C GLN A 88 -0.47 12.56 -28.32
N GLY A 89 0.66 11.93 -28.61
CA GLY A 89 1.99 12.58 -28.53
C GLY A 89 2.55 12.71 -27.11
N LYS A 90 1.78 12.40 -26.06
CA LYS A 90 2.30 12.35 -24.69
C LYS A 90 3.16 11.11 -24.47
N LYS A 91 4.17 11.26 -23.61
CA LYS A 91 5.10 10.18 -23.23
C LYS A 91 4.70 9.48 -21.93
N ASP A 92 3.47 9.69 -21.47
CA ASP A 92 2.97 9.08 -20.24
C ASP A 92 3.00 7.56 -20.33
N LEU A 93 3.54 6.93 -19.29
CA LEU A 93 3.60 5.49 -19.14
C LEU A 93 2.42 5.01 -18.30
N LEU A 94 1.92 3.83 -18.61
CA LEU A 94 1.01 3.10 -17.73
C LEU A 94 1.79 2.57 -16.53
N PHE A 95 1.21 2.64 -15.34
CA PHE A 95 1.80 2.08 -14.13
C PHE A 95 1.17 0.71 -13.82
N PHE A 96 1.91 -0.17 -13.17
CA PHE A 96 1.33 -1.37 -12.59
C PHE A 96 0.68 -1.00 -11.26
N GLY A 97 -0.65 -1.01 -11.21
CA GLY A 97 -1.44 -0.59 -10.05
C GLY A 97 -1.66 -1.69 -9.01
N GLY A 98 -1.59 -2.95 -9.41
CA GLY A 98 -1.68 -4.09 -8.51
C GLY A 98 -2.16 -5.36 -9.20
N PRO A 99 -2.22 -6.49 -8.47
CA PRO A 99 -2.50 -7.81 -9.04
C PRO A 99 -3.97 -8.01 -9.43
N VAL A 100 -4.90 -7.21 -8.89
CA VAL A 100 -6.33 -7.39 -9.12
C VAL A 100 -6.72 -6.72 -10.43
N SER A 101 -7.45 -7.44 -11.27
CA SER A 101 -8.04 -6.94 -12.52
C SER A 101 -7.01 -6.21 -13.42
N GLY A 102 -5.86 -6.83 -13.69
CA GLY A 102 -4.77 -6.20 -14.46
C GLY A 102 -5.12 -5.73 -15.88
N ASN A 103 -6.26 -6.17 -16.43
CA ASN A 103 -6.83 -5.69 -17.69
C ASN A 103 -7.70 -4.42 -17.56
N VAL A 104 -8.06 -4.03 -16.34
CA VAL A 104 -8.82 -2.82 -16.05
C VAL A 104 -7.84 -1.67 -15.89
N ILE A 105 -8.11 -0.57 -16.60
CA ILE A 105 -7.34 0.66 -16.46
C ILE A 105 -8.02 1.56 -15.43
N THR A 106 -7.31 1.88 -14.36
CA THR A 106 -7.74 2.81 -13.32
C THR A 106 -6.93 4.10 -13.38
N PHE A 107 -7.43 5.18 -12.78
CA PHE A 107 -6.75 6.47 -12.78
C PHE A 107 -6.73 7.12 -11.41
N LEU A 108 -5.61 7.76 -11.10
CA LEU A 108 -5.59 8.87 -10.15
C LEU A 108 -5.67 10.18 -10.93
N MET A 109 -6.55 11.08 -10.52
CA MET A 109 -6.78 12.36 -11.17
C MET A 109 -6.95 13.47 -10.14
N GLN A 110 -6.23 14.57 -10.35
CA GLN A 110 -6.45 15.82 -9.63
C GLN A 110 -7.34 16.73 -10.46
N SER A 111 -8.51 17.09 -9.93
CA SER A 111 -9.51 17.91 -10.62
C SER A 111 -10.18 18.90 -9.67
N GLU A 112 -10.40 20.14 -10.13
CA GLU A 112 -11.20 21.13 -9.40
C GLU A 112 -12.70 20.82 -9.45
N GLU A 113 -13.13 20.02 -10.43
CA GLU A 113 -14.48 19.53 -10.52
C GLU A 113 -14.73 18.42 -9.49
N ASN A 114 -15.92 18.42 -8.88
CA ASN A 114 -16.29 17.37 -7.96
C ASN A 114 -16.68 16.07 -8.69
N LEU A 115 -15.73 15.15 -8.82
CA LEU A 115 -15.98 13.87 -9.51
C LEU A 115 -16.63 12.79 -8.62
N ALA A 116 -16.81 13.05 -7.32
CA ALA A 116 -17.27 12.03 -6.37
C ALA A 116 -18.73 11.58 -6.59
N SER A 117 -19.52 12.33 -7.37
CA SER A 117 -20.90 11.95 -7.70
C SER A 117 -20.99 10.90 -8.81
N TYR A 118 -19.90 10.64 -9.53
CA TYR A 118 -19.89 9.63 -10.60
C TYR A 118 -19.71 8.22 -10.02
N ASP A 119 -20.45 7.27 -10.56
CA ASP A 119 -20.28 5.86 -10.23
C ASP A 119 -18.87 5.36 -10.59
N GLY A 120 -18.30 4.52 -9.71
CA GLY A 120 -16.93 4.02 -9.83
C GLY A 120 -15.86 5.10 -9.67
N VAL A 121 -16.16 6.17 -8.93
CA VAL A 121 -15.20 7.20 -8.52
C VAL A 121 -15.18 7.32 -7.01
N SER A 122 -13.99 7.36 -6.42
CA SER A 122 -13.78 7.61 -5.00
C SER A 122 -12.93 8.86 -4.81
N ARG A 123 -13.38 9.78 -3.95
CA ARG A 123 -12.51 10.89 -3.50
C ARG A 123 -11.50 10.33 -2.51
N VAL A 124 -10.21 10.48 -2.81
CA VAL A 124 -9.13 9.95 -1.98
C VAL A 124 -8.78 10.95 -0.87
N PHE A 125 -8.44 12.19 -1.24
CA PHE A 125 -8.35 13.34 -0.33
C PHE A 125 -8.36 14.63 -1.15
N GLY A 126 -8.79 15.74 -0.56
CA GLY A 126 -8.78 17.05 -1.24
C GLY A 126 -9.50 17.00 -2.60
N ASP A 127 -8.75 17.35 -3.65
CA ASP A 127 -9.14 17.35 -5.06
C ASP A 127 -8.58 16.15 -5.85
N LEU A 128 -8.11 15.11 -5.16
CA LEU A 128 -7.62 13.85 -5.73
C LEU A 128 -8.71 12.78 -5.73
N TYR A 129 -8.93 12.21 -6.91
CA TYR A 129 -9.92 11.17 -7.16
C TYR A 129 -9.27 9.91 -7.71
N PHE A 130 -9.82 8.75 -7.33
CA PHE A 130 -9.54 7.46 -7.92
C PHE A 130 -10.72 7.04 -8.79
N LEU A 131 -10.46 6.75 -10.06
CA LEU A 131 -11.47 6.43 -11.06
C LEU A 131 -11.26 4.99 -11.56
N MET A 132 -12.32 4.20 -11.52
CA MET A 132 -12.37 2.83 -12.04
C MET A 132 -13.35 2.70 -13.22
N ASN A 133 -14.29 3.63 -13.34
CA ASN A 133 -15.28 3.60 -14.40
C ASN A 133 -14.71 4.12 -15.73
N LYS A 134 -14.61 3.24 -16.73
CA LYS A 134 -14.09 3.56 -18.07
C LYS A 134 -14.79 4.76 -18.71
N LYS A 135 -16.13 4.90 -18.58
CA LYS A 135 -16.87 6.02 -19.21
C LYS A 135 -16.47 7.35 -18.57
N VAL A 136 -16.36 7.38 -17.26
CA VAL A 136 -15.96 8.57 -16.50
C VAL A 136 -14.52 8.95 -16.83
N ILE A 137 -13.61 7.97 -16.89
CA ILE A 137 -12.21 8.16 -17.28
C ILE A 137 -12.12 8.78 -18.68
N HIS A 138 -12.80 8.21 -19.67
CA HIS A 138 -12.79 8.71 -21.04
C HIS A 138 -13.33 10.15 -21.14
N HIS A 139 -14.41 10.46 -20.41
CA HIS A 139 -15.00 11.79 -20.40
C HIS A 139 -14.02 12.84 -19.84
N HIS A 140 -13.44 12.58 -18.67
CA HIS A 140 -12.64 13.58 -17.94
C HIS A 140 -11.20 13.69 -18.45
N LEU A 141 -10.62 12.62 -19.00
CA LEU A 141 -9.33 12.72 -19.69
C LEU A 141 -9.43 13.48 -21.01
N GLY A 142 -10.60 13.50 -21.65
CA GLY A 142 -10.88 14.37 -22.80
C GLY A 142 -11.02 15.85 -22.43
N GLY A 143 -11.23 16.16 -21.14
CA GLY A 143 -11.42 17.50 -20.61
C GLY A 143 -10.16 18.11 -20.00
N LYS A 144 -10.36 19.08 -19.07
CA LYS A 144 -9.28 19.74 -18.32
C LYS A 144 -9.06 19.01 -17.00
N TYR A 145 -7.82 18.62 -16.72
CA TYR A 145 -7.36 18.10 -15.42
C TYR A 145 -6.00 18.70 -15.09
N LYS A 146 -5.64 18.75 -13.79
CA LYS A 146 -4.33 19.25 -13.36
C LYS A 146 -3.26 18.19 -13.52
N LEU A 147 -3.50 17.03 -12.91
CA LEU A 147 -2.60 15.88 -12.93
C LEU A 147 -3.44 14.62 -13.14
N ALA A 148 -2.91 13.68 -13.92
CA ALA A 148 -3.52 12.35 -14.08
C ALA A 148 -2.43 11.30 -14.27
N ARG A 149 -2.69 10.09 -13.75
CA ARG A 149 -1.83 8.92 -13.95
C ARG A 149 -2.71 7.68 -14.10
N GLY A 150 -2.44 6.90 -15.16
CA GLY A 150 -3.14 5.66 -15.44
C GLY A 150 -2.41 4.44 -14.90
N PHE A 151 -3.17 3.45 -14.45
CA PHE A 151 -2.68 2.21 -13.83
C PHE A 151 -3.37 0.99 -14.43
N ALA A 152 -2.62 -0.09 -14.60
CA ALA A 152 -3.15 -1.43 -14.88
C ALA A 152 -3.48 -2.12 -13.55
N GLY A 153 -4.76 -2.41 -13.33
CA GLY A 153 -5.24 -3.05 -12.12
C GLY A 153 -5.14 -2.17 -10.87
N TYR A 154 -5.33 -2.82 -9.72
CA TYR A 154 -5.27 -2.23 -8.39
C TYR A 154 -4.92 -3.32 -7.36
N ALA A 155 -4.69 -2.91 -6.11
CA ALA A 155 -4.53 -3.80 -4.97
C ALA A 155 -5.81 -3.81 -4.12
N GLY A 156 -6.21 -4.98 -3.64
CA GLY A 156 -7.41 -5.15 -2.84
C GLY A 156 -7.12 -6.03 -1.62
N TRP A 157 -7.77 -5.68 -0.52
CA TRP A 157 -7.73 -6.43 0.73
C TRP A 157 -9.17 -6.74 1.13
N GLY A 158 -9.42 -7.98 1.55
CA GLY A 158 -10.69 -8.34 2.18
C GLY A 158 -10.83 -7.71 3.58
N PRO A 159 -12.02 -7.83 4.21
CA PRO A 159 -12.26 -7.34 5.56
C PRO A 159 -11.19 -7.83 6.55
N GLY A 160 -10.57 -6.90 7.29
CA GLY A 160 -9.56 -7.21 8.32
C GLY A 160 -8.19 -7.68 7.80
N GLN A 161 -8.04 -7.92 6.50
CA GLN A 161 -6.81 -8.48 5.95
C GLN A 161 -5.64 -7.48 6.05
N LEU A 162 -5.89 -6.21 5.72
CA LEU A 162 -4.86 -5.18 5.76
C LEU A 162 -4.40 -4.92 7.20
N GLU A 163 -5.32 -4.93 8.15
CA GLU A 163 -5.05 -4.80 9.58
C GLU A 163 -4.18 -5.95 10.08
N GLY A 164 -4.45 -7.18 9.62
CA GLY A 164 -3.58 -8.33 9.90
C GLY A 164 -2.18 -8.20 9.30
N GLU A 165 -2.07 -7.65 8.09
CA GLU A 165 -0.77 -7.31 7.48
C GLU A 165 -0.03 -6.21 8.27
N MET A 166 -0.74 -5.17 8.73
CA MET A 166 -0.19 -4.14 9.62
C MET A 166 0.31 -4.76 10.94
N ALA A 167 -0.44 -5.69 11.53
CA ALA A 167 -0.08 -6.41 12.77
C ALA A 167 1.23 -7.17 12.65
N ARG A 168 1.50 -7.75 11.48
CA ARG A 168 2.76 -8.46 11.21
C ARG A 168 3.93 -7.53 10.87
N GLY A 169 3.69 -6.22 10.82
CA GLY A 169 4.70 -5.24 10.44
C GLY A 169 5.02 -5.25 8.95
N ASP A 170 4.11 -5.71 8.09
CA ASP A 170 4.30 -5.77 6.64
C ASP A 170 4.39 -4.36 6.00
N TRP A 171 3.75 -3.37 6.63
CA TRP A 171 3.59 -2.02 6.08
C TRP A 171 3.92 -0.92 7.09
N THR A 172 4.48 0.17 6.59
CA THR A 172 4.59 1.45 7.31
C THR A 172 3.62 2.47 6.70
N VAL A 173 2.75 3.06 7.52
CA VAL A 173 1.79 4.08 7.06
C VAL A 173 2.44 5.46 7.00
N ARG A 174 2.32 6.16 5.88
CA ARG A 174 2.80 7.54 5.68
C ARG A 174 1.69 8.47 5.19
N ASN A 175 1.87 9.77 5.41
CA ASN A 175 1.00 10.77 4.81
C ASN A 175 1.17 10.76 3.29
N ALA A 176 0.08 11.03 2.56
CA ALA A 176 0.12 11.17 1.12
C ALA A 176 0.02 12.66 0.75
N ASP A 177 0.76 13.04 -0.27
CA ASP A 177 0.66 14.33 -0.93
C ASP A 177 0.74 14.15 -2.45
N THR A 178 0.25 15.13 -3.19
CA THR A 178 0.18 15.05 -4.66
C THR A 178 1.57 15.01 -5.31
N ALA A 179 2.58 15.66 -4.74
CA ALA A 179 3.94 15.64 -5.28
C ALA A 179 4.58 14.25 -5.15
N THR A 180 4.32 13.53 -4.06
CA THR A 180 4.72 12.14 -3.87
C THR A 180 3.98 11.20 -4.83
N ILE A 181 2.66 11.33 -4.93
CA ILE A 181 1.81 10.50 -5.81
C ILE A 181 2.20 10.66 -7.28
N PHE A 182 2.40 11.89 -7.73
CA PHE A 182 2.74 12.23 -9.12
C PHE A 182 4.24 12.45 -9.33
N SER A 183 5.09 11.90 -8.45
CA SER A 183 6.54 12.01 -8.54
C SER A 183 7.08 11.64 -9.92
N GLN A 184 8.07 12.41 -10.38
CA GLN A 184 8.82 12.18 -11.63
C GLN A 184 9.94 11.14 -11.46
N SER A 185 10.19 10.66 -10.24
CA SER A 185 11.11 9.55 -9.95
C SER A 185 10.39 8.51 -9.10
N PRO A 186 9.32 7.89 -9.62
CA PRO A 186 8.47 6.97 -8.87
C PRO A 186 9.28 5.78 -8.32
N GLU A 187 10.23 5.22 -9.06
CA GLU A 187 11.01 4.06 -8.66
C GLU A 187 11.87 4.30 -7.41
N LYS A 188 12.19 5.57 -7.11
CA LYS A 188 12.95 5.98 -5.92
C LYS A 188 12.08 6.22 -4.69
N LEU A 189 10.74 6.21 -4.83
CA LEU A 189 9.83 6.57 -3.74
C LEU A 189 9.97 5.64 -2.55
N TRP A 190 10.09 4.34 -2.76
CA TRP A 190 10.20 3.37 -1.66
C TRP A 190 11.43 3.64 -0.80
N ASP A 191 12.62 3.79 -1.43
CA ASP A 191 13.86 4.11 -0.72
C ASP A 191 13.81 5.46 -0.02
N LYS A 192 13.14 6.45 -0.60
CA LYS A 192 12.95 7.77 0.01
C LYS A 192 12.06 7.68 1.25
N LEU A 193 10.89 7.03 1.13
CA LEU A 193 9.85 7.03 2.17
C LEU A 193 10.17 6.09 3.33
N ARG A 194 10.87 4.97 3.09
CA ARG A 194 11.30 4.09 4.19
C ARG A 194 12.33 4.75 5.10
N LYS A 195 13.13 5.69 4.58
CA LYS A 195 14.19 6.40 5.30
C LYS A 195 13.72 7.69 5.96
N ASP A 196 12.52 8.20 5.65
CA ASP A 196 12.08 9.50 6.16
C ASP A 196 11.72 9.42 7.66
N PRO A 197 12.44 10.14 8.54
CA PRO A 197 12.15 10.13 9.96
C PRO A 197 10.94 11.01 10.33
N ARG A 198 10.42 11.87 9.43
CA ARG A 198 9.51 12.98 9.77
C ARG A 198 8.01 12.69 9.69
N ASP A 199 7.61 11.47 9.35
CA ASP A 199 6.18 11.07 9.28
C ASP A 199 5.95 9.65 9.81
N GLY A 200 6.85 9.16 10.66
CA GLY A 200 6.67 7.93 11.41
C GLY A 200 6.63 8.35 12.86
N VAL A 201 5.52 8.11 13.56
CA VAL A 201 5.54 8.15 15.02
C VAL A 201 6.56 7.08 15.42
N TRP A 202 7.76 7.53 15.79
CA TRP A 202 8.78 6.68 16.40
C TRP A 202 8.50 6.64 17.90
N THR A 203 8.18 5.47 18.42
CA THR A 203 8.72 5.03 19.70
C THR A 203 8.97 3.53 19.67
N PHE A 204 10.05 3.12 19.00
CA PHE A 204 10.88 2.08 19.61
C PHE A 204 11.62 2.74 20.77
N PHE A 205 10.96 2.90 21.92
CA PHE A 205 11.70 2.85 23.17
C PHE A 205 11.88 1.37 23.49
N HIS A 206 12.97 0.79 22.98
CA HIS A 206 13.60 -0.24 23.80
C HIS A 206 14.13 0.53 25.01
N ALA A 207 13.35 0.56 26.10
CA ALA A 207 13.97 0.77 27.40
C ALA A 207 15.11 -0.27 27.49
N PRO A 208 16.32 0.10 27.96
CA PRO A 208 17.27 -0.93 28.34
C PRO A 208 16.53 -1.83 29.31
N VAL A 209 16.44 -3.12 28.99
CA VAL A 209 15.98 -4.11 29.96
C VAL A 209 16.96 -3.99 31.11
N GLU A 210 16.56 -3.30 32.19
CA GLU A 210 17.26 -3.42 33.44
C GLU A 210 17.30 -4.92 33.73
N ALA A 211 18.51 -5.46 33.83
CA ALA A 211 18.71 -6.84 34.19
C ALA A 211 17.97 -7.07 35.51
N GLY A 212 16.80 -7.72 35.45
CA GLY A 212 16.10 -8.18 36.62
C GLY A 212 17.05 -9.05 37.44
N PRO A 213 16.91 -9.07 38.78
CA PRO A 213 17.85 -9.78 39.63
C PRO A 213 17.95 -11.24 39.19
N GLU A 214 19.19 -11.73 39.06
CA GLU A 214 19.46 -13.13 38.69
C GLU A 214 18.61 -14.08 39.56
N PRO A 215 17.98 -15.10 38.96
CA PRO A 215 17.25 -16.09 39.74
C PRO A 215 18.24 -16.81 40.65
N LYS A 216 18.07 -16.64 41.96
CA LYS A 216 18.77 -17.45 42.95
C LYS A 216 18.36 -18.91 42.73
N ILE A 217 19.31 -19.71 42.26
CA ILE A 217 19.20 -21.17 42.28
C ILE A 217 19.16 -21.56 43.76
N ALA A 218 17.98 -21.96 44.24
CA ALA A 218 17.88 -22.61 45.53
C ALA A 218 18.45 -24.02 45.40
N THR A 219 19.58 -24.27 46.05
CA THR A 219 20.10 -25.61 46.27
C THR A 219 19.48 -26.17 47.55
N LEU A 220 18.61 -27.16 47.36
CA LEU A 220 18.25 -28.35 48.18
C LEU A 220 16.75 -28.64 48.09
#